data_AF-A0A957LSP3-F1
#
_entry.id   AF-A0A957LSP3-F1
#
_cell.length_a   1.000
_cell.length_b   1.000
_cell.length_c   1.000
_cell.angle_alpha   90.00
_cell.angle_beta   90.00
_cell.angle_gamma   90.00
#
_symmetry.space_group_name_H-M   'P 1'
#
loop_
_entity.id
_entity.type
_entity.pdbx_description
1 polymer ?
#
loop_
_entity_poly.entity_id
_entity_poly.type
_entity_poly.pdbx_seq_one_letter_code
_entity_poly.pdbx_strand_id
1 'polypeptide(L)'
;MKNHTRLLIAVAILLASAFATPVFAQDPLAATPWQWVAFTSPVERFDVETPESYLLKFNADGTVAIVADCKFPLGNYTDDGGALTITVGPTTMELCPGESRADQFTGLLGGAARYFFEDGLLYIDLMADGGTMAFAPANPELLADDGEGAIAGAPSETSLLPVETLRNVTYSGIYDEPITLTDGRYEDGLYTVEYVDGAELNVDLDGDGVHDAAVFLVERGGGT
;
A
#
# COMPACT_ATOMS: atom_id res chain seq x y z
N MET A 1 37.00 -18.82 -30.86
CA MET A 1 36.60 -18.31 -29.53
C MET A 1 35.16 -17.83 -29.66
N LYS A 2 34.20 -18.54 -29.04
CA LYS A 2 32.78 -18.13 -29.05
C LYS A 2 32.56 -17.34 -27.77
N ASN A 3 32.29 -16.04 -27.90
CA ASN A 3 31.78 -15.26 -26.77
C ASN A 3 30.40 -15.83 -26.43
N HIS A 4 30.26 -16.33 -25.21
CA HIS A 4 28.97 -16.76 -24.69
C HIS A 4 28.36 -15.57 -23.94
N THR A 5 27.21 -15.10 -24.42
CA THR A 5 26.40 -14.08 -23.74
C THR A 5 25.21 -14.78 -23.10
N ARG A 6 24.99 -14.53 -21.81
CA ARG A 6 23.88 -15.08 -21.03
C ARG A 6 23.07 -13.94 -20.41
N LEU A 7 21.75 -14.10 -20.40
CA LEU A 7 20.84 -13.23 -19.67
C LEU A 7 20.53 -13.91 -18.33
N LEU A 8 20.70 -13.17 -17.25
CA LEU A 8 20.49 -13.61 -15.87
C LEU A 8 19.35 -12.78 -15.27
N ILE A 9 18.55 -13.40 -14.41
CA ILE A 9 17.56 -12.71 -13.58
C ILE A 9 18.11 -12.77 -12.16
N ALA A 10 18.22 -11.60 -11.54
CA ALA A 10 18.73 -11.44 -10.19
C ALA A 10 17.69 -10.73 -9.34
N VAL A 11 17.54 -11.18 -8.09
CA VAL A 11 16.66 -10.51 -7.12
C VAL A 11 17.54 -9.80 -6.10
N ALA A 12 17.40 -8.49 -6.00
CA ALA A 12 17.91 -7.71 -4.90
C ALA A 12 16.83 -7.68 -3.82
N ILE A 13 16.90 -8.65 -2.90
CA ILE A 13 16.09 -8.62 -1.68
C ILE A 13 16.78 -7.64 -0.74
N LEU A 14 16.09 -6.57 -0.37
CA LEU A 14 16.61 -5.67 0.65
C LEU A 14 16.50 -6.39 1.98
N LEU A 15 17.62 -6.95 2.44
CA LEU A 15 17.74 -7.42 3.82
C LEU A 15 17.50 -6.21 4.73
N ALA A 16 16.26 -6.05 5.19
CA ALA A 16 15.98 -5.34 6.41
C ALA A 16 16.89 -5.99 7.46
N SER A 17 17.93 -5.26 7.86
CA SER A 17 18.81 -5.69 8.93
C SER A 17 17.93 -6.16 10.07
N ALA A 18 18.09 -7.41 10.52
CA ALA A 18 17.27 -8.04 11.55
C ALA A 18 17.55 -7.42 12.93
N PHE A 19 17.36 -6.12 13.06
CA PHE A 19 16.66 -5.63 14.23
C PHE A 19 15.29 -6.26 14.13
N ALA A 20 15.06 -7.33 14.90
CA ALA A 20 13.73 -7.61 15.37
C ALA A 20 13.30 -6.37 16.17
N THR A 21 12.84 -5.35 15.44
CA THR A 21 11.96 -4.35 16.00
C THR A 21 10.86 -5.17 16.66
N PRO A 22 10.49 -4.87 17.92
CA PRO A 22 9.23 -5.41 18.40
C PRO A 22 8.21 -5.03 17.33
N VAL A 23 7.62 -6.04 16.69
CA VAL A 23 6.43 -5.86 15.87
C VAL A 23 5.40 -5.37 16.87
N PHE A 24 5.36 -4.07 17.10
CA PHE A 24 4.11 -3.41 17.42
C PHE A 24 3.22 -3.88 16.29
N ALA A 25 2.23 -4.72 16.60
CA ALA A 25 1.23 -5.12 15.63
C ALA A 25 0.80 -3.82 14.95
N GLN A 26 1.19 -3.65 13.68
CA GLN A 26 0.72 -2.53 12.88
C GLN A 26 -0.79 -2.66 12.97
N ASP A 27 -1.46 -1.65 13.52
CA ASP A 27 -2.91 -1.67 13.61
C ASP A 27 -3.41 -1.90 12.18
N PRO A 28 -4.02 -3.06 11.89
CA PRO A 28 -4.37 -3.42 10.53
C PRO A 28 -5.39 -2.45 9.94
N LEU A 29 -6.14 -1.71 10.78
CA LEU A 29 -7.00 -0.62 10.33
C LEU A 29 -6.18 0.56 9.77
N ALA A 30 -5.01 0.83 10.33
CA ALA A 30 -4.13 1.95 9.95
C ALA A 30 -3.17 1.60 8.79
N ALA A 31 -3.15 0.34 8.32
CA ALA A 31 -2.24 -0.11 7.27
C ALA A 31 -2.50 0.55 5.91
N THR A 32 -3.77 0.86 5.60
CA THR A 32 -4.18 1.47 4.34
C THR A 32 -5.43 2.33 4.56
N PRO A 33 -5.69 3.37 3.74
CA PRO A 33 -7.00 3.98 3.73
C PRO A 33 -8.05 3.05 3.12
N TRP A 34 -9.31 3.30 3.48
CA TRP A 34 -10.45 2.45 3.16
C TRP A 34 -11.54 3.27 2.48
N GLN A 35 -12.15 2.72 1.43
CA GLN A 35 -13.29 3.33 0.72
C GLN A 35 -14.55 2.50 0.93
N TRP A 36 -15.67 3.14 1.25
CA TRP A 36 -16.93 2.46 1.50
C TRP A 36 -17.55 1.98 0.18
N VAL A 37 -17.72 0.67 0.02
CA VAL A 37 -18.15 0.06 -1.24
C VAL A 37 -19.54 -0.58 -1.17
N ALA A 38 -19.98 -1.00 0.01
CA ALA A 38 -21.31 -1.61 0.16
C ALA A 38 -21.83 -1.55 1.60
N PHE A 39 -23.14 -1.73 1.72
CA PHE A 39 -23.83 -1.88 2.99
C PHE A 39 -24.85 -3.01 2.92
N THR A 40 -24.98 -3.76 4.02
CA THR A 40 -25.97 -4.82 4.16
C THR A 40 -26.56 -4.80 5.56
N SER A 41 -27.89 -4.83 5.64
CA SER A 41 -28.65 -4.99 6.87
C SER A 41 -29.83 -5.94 6.63
N PRO A 42 -30.60 -6.31 7.65
CA PRO A 42 -31.82 -7.11 7.47
C PRO A 42 -32.89 -6.43 6.59
N VAL A 43 -32.86 -5.10 6.48
CA VAL A 43 -33.90 -4.31 5.80
C VAL A 43 -33.45 -3.74 4.45
N GLU A 44 -32.15 -3.56 4.26
CA GLU A 44 -31.59 -2.86 3.12
C GLU A 44 -30.23 -3.44 2.73
N ARG A 45 -29.97 -3.53 1.43
CA ARG A 45 -28.67 -3.85 0.86
C ARG A 45 -28.44 -3.00 -0.38
N PHE A 46 -27.27 -2.40 -0.49
CA PHE A 46 -26.86 -1.62 -1.66
C PHE A 46 -25.35 -1.59 -1.81
N ASP A 47 -24.91 -1.33 -3.03
CA ASP A 47 -23.53 -0.94 -3.37
C ASP A 47 -23.44 0.58 -3.40
N VAL A 48 -22.31 1.14 -2.97
CA VAL A 48 -22.06 2.58 -2.95
C VAL A 48 -21.67 3.03 -4.35
N GLU A 49 -22.37 4.03 -4.88
CA GLU A 49 -22.26 4.46 -6.27
C GLU A 49 -20.95 5.19 -6.57
N THR A 50 -20.39 5.89 -5.59
CA THR A 50 -19.13 6.66 -5.68
C THR A 50 -18.21 6.40 -4.48
N PRO A 51 -17.64 5.18 -4.34
CA PRO A 51 -16.81 4.80 -3.19
C PRO A 51 -15.65 5.74 -2.90
N GLU A 52 -15.05 6.33 -3.94
CA GLU A 52 -13.95 7.29 -3.85
C GLU A 52 -14.31 8.57 -3.09
N SER A 53 -15.60 8.84 -2.90
CA SER A 53 -16.11 9.97 -2.11
C SER A 53 -16.33 9.63 -0.64
N TYR A 54 -16.16 8.37 -0.21
CA TYR A 54 -16.43 7.92 1.15
C TYR A 54 -15.24 7.18 1.72
N LEU A 55 -14.32 7.91 2.36
CA LEU A 55 -13.01 7.41 2.75
C LEU A 55 -12.81 7.43 4.26
N LEU A 56 -12.06 6.46 4.76
CA LEU A 56 -11.53 6.39 6.12
C LEU A 56 -10.02 6.24 6.09
N LYS A 57 -9.33 6.96 6.96
CA LYS A 57 -7.92 6.71 7.27
C LYS A 57 -7.73 6.72 8.78
N PHE A 58 -7.46 5.54 9.32
CA PHE A 58 -7.10 5.35 10.71
C PHE A 58 -5.63 5.72 10.91
N ASN A 59 -5.34 6.51 11.94
CA ASN A 59 -3.99 6.95 12.26
C ASN A 59 -3.53 6.30 13.56
N ALA A 60 -2.22 6.03 13.66
CA ALA A 60 -1.63 5.39 14.83
C ALA A 60 -1.79 6.16 16.16
N ASP A 61 -2.22 7.43 16.12
CA ASP A 61 -2.52 8.24 17.30
C ASP A 61 -3.96 8.06 17.83
N GLY A 62 -4.76 7.17 17.23
CA GLY A 62 -6.16 6.94 17.59
C GLY A 62 -7.13 7.91 16.93
N THR A 63 -6.68 8.73 15.99
CA THR A 63 -7.56 9.58 15.18
C THR A 63 -8.00 8.87 13.90
N VAL A 64 -9.15 9.27 13.34
CA VAL A 64 -9.61 8.82 12.03
C VAL A 64 -9.97 10.04 11.17
N ALA A 65 -9.36 10.14 9.99
CA ALA A 65 -9.76 11.09 8.98
C ALA A 65 -10.91 10.50 8.15
N ILE A 66 -11.97 11.28 7.96
CA ILE A 66 -13.20 10.82 7.30
C ILE A 66 -13.49 11.78 6.14
N VAL A 67 -13.65 11.22 4.95
CA VAL A 67 -14.24 11.92 3.79
C VAL A 67 -15.63 11.35 3.60
N ALA A 68 -16.63 12.21 3.64
CA ALA A 68 -18.04 11.88 3.48
C ALA A 68 -18.62 12.80 2.40
N ASP A 69 -18.26 12.51 1.15
CA ASP A 69 -18.51 13.35 -0.01
C ASP A 69 -18.02 14.79 0.21
N CYS A 70 -18.92 15.76 0.39
CA CYS A 70 -18.56 17.15 0.63
C CYS A 70 -18.15 17.46 2.08
N LYS A 71 -18.27 16.50 3.00
CA LYS A 71 -18.02 16.65 4.44
C LYS A 71 -16.71 15.97 4.82
N PHE A 72 -15.91 16.65 5.66
CA PHE A 72 -14.60 16.17 6.07
C PHE A 72 -14.41 16.19 7.60
N PRO A 73 -15.24 15.45 8.38
CA PRO A 73 -15.07 15.44 9.82
C PRO A 73 -13.79 14.70 10.23
N LEU A 74 -13.10 15.22 11.24
CA LEU A 74 -12.12 14.43 12.00
C LEU A 74 -12.85 13.61 13.07
N GLY A 75 -12.37 12.41 13.34
CA GLY A 75 -12.89 11.56 14.40
C GLY A 75 -11.79 10.93 15.25
N ASN A 76 -12.22 10.18 16.26
CA ASN A 76 -11.34 9.30 17.02
C ASN A 76 -11.85 7.87 16.93
N TYR A 77 -10.95 6.90 17.05
CA TYR A 77 -11.32 5.49 17.12
C TYR A 77 -10.58 4.78 18.24
N THR A 78 -11.16 3.67 18.68
CA THR A 78 -10.51 2.72 19.60
C THR A 78 -10.68 1.31 19.07
N ASP A 79 -9.61 0.53 19.11
CA ASP A 79 -9.62 -0.91 18.91
C ASP A 79 -9.28 -1.62 20.23
N ASP A 80 -10.20 -2.47 20.70
CA ASP A 80 -9.98 -3.40 21.80
C ASP A 80 -10.22 -4.84 21.31
N GLY A 81 -9.22 -5.40 20.64
CA GLY A 81 -9.22 -6.80 20.20
C GLY A 81 -10.34 -7.12 19.20
N GLY A 82 -10.59 -6.22 18.24
CA GLY A 82 -11.65 -6.36 17.23
C GLY A 82 -12.96 -5.68 17.62
N ALA A 83 -13.07 -5.14 18.83
CA ALA A 83 -14.14 -4.20 19.19
C ALA A 83 -13.74 -2.80 18.72
N LEU A 84 -14.49 -2.25 17.78
CA LEU A 84 -14.22 -0.94 17.18
C LEU A 84 -15.28 0.06 17.64
N THR A 85 -14.82 1.19 18.18
CA THR A 85 -15.68 2.37 18.39
C THR A 85 -15.13 3.50 17.54
N ILE A 86 -16.00 4.19 16.79
CA ILE A 86 -15.65 5.39 16.05
C ILE A 86 -16.51 6.53 16.58
N THR A 87 -15.87 7.60 17.04
CA THR A 87 -16.52 8.86 17.40
C THR A 87 -16.25 9.86 16.30
N VAL A 88 -17.26 10.11 15.46
CA VAL A 88 -17.21 11.15 14.44
C VAL A 88 -17.29 12.52 15.12
N GLY A 89 -16.33 13.40 14.80
CA GLY A 89 -16.33 14.77 15.31
C GLY A 89 -17.38 15.66 14.65
N PRO A 90 -17.42 16.94 15.04
CA PRO A 90 -18.36 17.89 14.44
C PRO A 90 -18.12 18.00 12.93
N THR A 91 -19.21 17.99 12.17
CA THR A 91 -19.20 18.20 10.72
C THR A 91 -19.99 19.46 10.37
N THR A 92 -19.80 19.99 9.17
CA THR A 92 -20.59 21.11 8.66
C THR A 92 -22.03 20.67 8.42
N MET A 93 -23.00 21.52 8.78
CA MET A 93 -24.43 21.26 8.50
C MET A 93 -24.81 21.55 7.04
N GLU A 94 -23.83 21.56 6.14
CA GLU A 94 -24.05 21.77 4.72
C GLU A 94 -24.72 20.52 4.11
N LEU A 95 -25.66 20.73 3.19
CA LEU A 95 -26.27 19.65 2.46
C LEU A 95 -25.36 19.30 1.28
N CYS A 96 -24.82 18.08 1.27
CA CYS A 96 -24.06 17.61 0.12
C CYS A 96 -24.96 17.46 -1.12
N PRO A 97 -24.41 17.60 -2.34
CA PRO A 97 -25.21 17.60 -3.56
C PRO A 97 -25.95 16.27 -3.82
N GLY A 98 -27.12 16.36 -4.50
CA GLY A 98 -27.75 15.21 -5.16
C GLY A 98 -28.05 14.01 -4.26
N GLU A 99 -27.63 12.82 -4.70
CA GLU A 99 -27.82 11.51 -4.05
C GLU A 99 -26.71 11.19 -3.02
N SER A 100 -26.09 12.23 -2.43
CA SER A 100 -25.03 12.05 -1.44
C SER A 100 -25.50 11.24 -0.23
N ARG A 101 -24.67 10.30 0.19
CA ARG A 101 -24.85 9.44 1.36
C ARG A 101 -24.06 9.93 2.57
N ALA A 102 -23.55 11.16 2.57
CA ALA A 102 -22.65 11.68 3.61
C ALA A 102 -23.20 11.55 5.04
N ASP A 103 -24.48 11.89 5.25
CA ASP A 103 -25.13 11.78 6.56
C ASP A 103 -25.40 10.32 6.96
N GLN A 104 -25.74 9.47 6.00
CA GLN A 104 -25.88 8.04 6.23
C GLN A 104 -24.53 7.43 6.62
N PHE A 105 -23.48 7.71 5.85
CA PHE A 105 -22.14 7.22 6.10
C PHE A 105 -21.64 7.59 7.50
N THR A 106 -21.66 8.89 7.84
CA THR A 106 -21.22 9.36 9.16
C THR A 106 -22.08 8.84 10.31
N GLY A 107 -23.39 8.68 10.10
CA GLY A 107 -24.30 8.06 11.06
C GLY A 107 -23.99 6.58 11.32
N LEU A 108 -23.72 5.81 10.26
CA LEU A 108 -23.37 4.39 10.37
C LEU A 108 -22.01 4.21 11.07
N LEU A 109 -21.01 5.04 10.76
CA LEU A 109 -19.70 5.01 11.45
C LEU A 109 -19.84 5.19 12.97
N GLY A 110 -20.72 6.10 13.41
CA GLY A 110 -21.00 6.29 14.84
C GLY A 110 -21.65 5.09 15.53
N GLY A 111 -22.17 4.12 14.75
CA GLY A 111 -22.73 2.86 15.24
C GLY A 111 -21.75 1.68 15.19
N ALA A 112 -20.48 1.88 14.81
CA ALA A 112 -19.49 0.82 14.75
C ALA A 112 -19.37 0.06 16.07
N ALA A 113 -19.27 -1.28 15.99
CA ALA A 113 -19.19 -2.16 17.14
C ALA A 113 -18.00 -3.12 17.05
N ARG A 114 -17.81 -3.71 15.87
CA ARG A 114 -16.78 -4.69 15.58
C ARG A 114 -16.25 -4.49 14.18
N TYR A 115 -15.04 -4.99 13.94
CA TYR A 115 -14.50 -5.06 12.61
C TYR A 115 -13.81 -6.40 12.36
N PHE A 116 -13.69 -6.76 11.10
CA PHE A 116 -12.94 -7.92 10.65
C PHE A 116 -12.47 -7.71 9.21
N PHE A 117 -11.51 -8.52 8.79
CA PHE A 117 -11.05 -8.57 7.42
C PHE A 117 -11.43 -9.88 6.76
N GLU A 118 -11.93 -9.81 5.54
CA GLU A 118 -12.24 -10.97 4.71
C GLU A 118 -11.94 -10.62 3.25
N ASP A 119 -11.19 -11.48 2.55
CA ASP A 119 -10.79 -11.29 1.15
C ASP A 119 -10.14 -9.93 0.82
N GLY A 120 -9.37 -9.38 1.77
CA GLY A 120 -8.70 -8.09 1.63
C GLY A 120 -9.60 -6.86 1.80
N LEU A 121 -10.87 -7.08 2.18
CA LEU A 121 -11.83 -6.02 2.51
C LEU A 121 -11.93 -5.85 4.02
N LEU A 122 -12.16 -4.62 4.45
CA LEU A 122 -12.53 -4.29 5.82
C LEU A 122 -14.04 -4.32 5.95
N TYR A 123 -14.55 -5.02 6.96
CA TYR A 123 -15.95 -5.00 7.33
C TYR A 123 -16.10 -4.38 8.71
N ILE A 124 -17.08 -3.48 8.85
CA ILE A 124 -17.46 -2.87 10.13
C ILE A 124 -18.90 -3.28 10.42
N ASP A 125 -19.07 -4.09 11.46
CA ASP A 125 -20.38 -4.46 12.00
C ASP A 125 -20.88 -3.39 12.96
N LEU A 126 -22.16 -3.07 12.81
CA LEU A 126 -22.83 -2.05 13.60
C LEU A 126 -23.54 -2.64 14.81
N MET A 127 -23.69 -1.84 15.86
CA MET A 127 -24.45 -2.22 17.05
C MET A 127 -25.92 -2.52 16.72
N ALA A 128 -26.57 -3.30 17.59
CA ALA A 128 -28.02 -3.51 17.59
C ALA A 128 -28.59 -4.01 16.24
N ASP A 129 -27.88 -4.92 15.57
CA ASP A 129 -28.25 -5.46 14.26
C ASP A 129 -28.38 -4.38 13.17
N GLY A 130 -27.64 -3.28 13.32
CA GLY A 130 -27.65 -2.13 12.40
C GLY A 130 -27.11 -2.44 11.01
N GLY A 131 -26.48 -3.61 10.82
CA GLY A 131 -25.92 -4.07 9.55
C GLY A 131 -24.39 -4.07 9.55
N THR A 132 -23.84 -4.23 8.35
CA THR A 132 -22.40 -4.32 8.09
C THR A 132 -22.06 -3.38 6.94
N MET A 133 -21.04 -2.55 7.16
CA MET A 133 -20.42 -1.73 6.13
C MET A 133 -19.20 -2.47 5.57
N ALA A 134 -19.06 -2.53 4.25
CA ALA A 134 -17.91 -3.13 3.58
C ALA A 134 -17.05 -2.05 2.95
N PHE A 135 -15.73 -2.18 3.10
CA PHE A 135 -14.74 -1.25 2.61
C PHE A 135 -13.64 -1.96 1.83
N ALA A 136 -13.28 -1.39 0.69
CA ALA A 136 -12.10 -1.82 -0.06
C ALA A 136 -10.90 -0.93 0.29
N PRO A 137 -9.65 -1.39 0.07
CA PRO A 137 -8.49 -0.52 0.10
C PRO A 137 -8.69 0.66 -0.87
N ALA A 138 -8.46 1.87 -0.39
CA ALA A 138 -8.54 3.09 -1.19
C ALA A 138 -7.15 3.46 -1.75
N ASN A 139 -7.12 4.17 -2.87
CA ASN A 139 -5.89 4.81 -3.32
C ASN A 139 -5.53 5.94 -2.32
N PRO A 140 -4.35 5.92 -1.66
CA PRO A 140 -3.94 6.97 -0.73
C PRO A 140 -3.83 8.35 -1.36
N GLU A 141 -3.67 8.46 -2.68
CA GLU A 141 -3.69 9.74 -3.40
C GLU A 141 -5.04 10.46 -3.28
N LEU A 142 -6.14 9.74 -3.02
CA LEU A 142 -7.47 10.34 -2.82
C LEU A 142 -7.59 11.10 -1.49
N LEU A 143 -6.65 10.89 -0.56
CA LEU A 143 -6.58 11.57 0.73
C LEU A 143 -5.39 12.53 0.83
N ALA A 144 -4.58 12.63 -0.21
CA ALA A 144 -3.50 13.61 -0.29
C ALA A 144 -4.13 14.97 -0.63
N ASP A 145 -4.41 15.76 0.40
CA ASP A 145 -4.68 17.19 0.28
C ASP A 145 -3.35 17.93 0.12
N ASP A 146 -2.82 17.93 -1.10
CA ASP A 146 -1.91 18.95 -1.56
C ASP A 146 -2.61 19.71 -2.69
N GLY A 147 -3.17 20.87 -2.35
CA GLY A 147 -3.77 21.80 -3.30
C GLY A 147 -2.75 22.28 -4.34
N GLU A 148 -2.49 21.47 -5.37
CA GLU A 148 -1.81 21.88 -6.58
C GLU A 148 -2.41 21.08 -7.75
N GLY A 149 -3.17 21.80 -8.59
CA GLY A 149 -3.73 21.24 -9.81
C GLY A 149 -2.65 20.69 -10.72
N ALA A 150 -2.91 19.50 -11.26
CA ALA A 150 -2.36 18.96 -12.49
C ALA A 150 -1.11 19.65 -13.06
N ILE A 151 0.05 19.04 -12.84
CA ILE A 151 1.03 18.91 -13.92
C ILE A 151 1.27 17.43 -14.22
N ALA A 152 1.21 17.13 -15.51
CA ALA A 152 1.46 15.83 -16.08
C ALA A 152 2.84 15.28 -15.65
N GLY A 153 2.85 14.00 -15.30
CA GLY A 153 4.01 13.12 -15.45
C GLY A 153 5.00 13.09 -14.29
N ALA A 154 4.71 12.26 -13.30
CA ALA A 154 5.70 11.37 -12.68
C ALA A 154 4.94 10.21 -12.01
N PRO A 155 5.26 8.93 -12.28
CA PRO A 155 4.80 7.85 -11.42
C PRO A 155 5.46 8.00 -10.05
N SER A 156 4.68 7.76 -9.00
CA SER A 156 5.06 7.79 -7.59
C SER A 156 6.46 7.23 -7.30
N GLU A 157 7.40 8.12 -6.99
CA GLU A 157 8.69 7.78 -6.37
C GLU A 157 8.53 7.61 -4.86
N THR A 158 7.57 6.81 -4.41
CA THR A 158 7.51 6.39 -3.01
C THR A 158 7.59 4.87 -2.99
N SER A 159 8.80 4.38 -2.70
CA SER A 159 9.17 2.96 -2.61
C SER A 159 9.52 2.23 -3.92
N LEU A 160 10.05 2.93 -4.92
CA LEU A 160 10.86 2.26 -5.96
C LEU A 160 12.32 2.27 -5.51
N LEU A 161 13.02 1.14 -5.64
CA LEU A 161 14.46 1.13 -5.43
C LEU A 161 15.10 1.95 -6.55
N PRO A 162 15.84 3.04 -6.23
CA PRO A 162 16.43 3.84 -7.27
C PRO A 162 17.43 2.98 -8.03
N VAL A 163 17.44 3.09 -9.36
CA VAL A 163 18.34 2.33 -10.23
C VAL A 163 19.81 2.50 -9.80
N GLU A 164 20.19 3.67 -9.32
CA GLU A 164 21.51 3.96 -8.76
C GLU A 164 21.89 3.06 -7.58
N THR A 165 20.91 2.66 -6.76
CA THR A 165 21.12 1.69 -5.68
C THR A 165 21.26 0.28 -6.24
N LEU A 166 20.44 -0.11 -7.22
CA LEU A 166 20.52 -1.43 -7.87
C LEU A 166 21.86 -1.62 -8.61
N ARG A 167 22.43 -0.54 -9.15
CA ARG A 167 23.77 -0.54 -9.75
C ARG A 167 24.90 -0.81 -8.75
N ASN A 168 24.66 -0.62 -7.46
CA ASN A 168 25.68 -0.61 -6.41
C ASN A 168 25.37 -1.59 -5.26
N VAL A 169 24.59 -2.65 -5.54
CA VAL A 169 24.20 -3.67 -4.54
C VAL A 169 24.88 -5.01 -4.79
N THR A 170 24.86 -5.85 -3.76
CA THR A 170 25.34 -7.24 -3.82
C THR A 170 24.20 -8.17 -4.19
N TYR A 171 24.36 -8.92 -5.27
CA TYR A 171 23.43 -9.94 -5.73
C TYR A 171 23.94 -11.33 -5.31
N SER A 172 23.03 -12.15 -4.79
CA SER A 172 23.31 -13.53 -4.37
C SER A 172 22.40 -14.52 -5.10
N GLY A 173 22.75 -15.81 -5.12
CA GLY A 173 21.95 -16.86 -5.77
C GLY A 173 22.14 -16.98 -7.29
N ILE A 174 22.93 -16.09 -7.91
CA ILE A 174 23.33 -16.17 -9.33
C ILE A 174 24.56 -17.09 -9.50
N TYR A 175 25.49 -17.01 -8.55
CA TYR A 175 26.74 -17.78 -8.50
C TYR A 175 26.94 -18.34 -7.08
N ASP A 176 27.92 -19.23 -6.93
CA ASP A 176 28.31 -19.79 -5.62
C ASP A 176 28.79 -18.70 -4.64
N GLU A 177 29.41 -17.64 -5.18
CA GLU A 177 29.79 -16.45 -4.43
C GLU A 177 28.91 -15.25 -4.83
N PRO A 178 28.50 -14.41 -3.86
CA PRO A 178 27.73 -13.21 -4.17
C PRO A 178 28.58 -12.22 -4.97
N ILE A 179 27.96 -11.52 -5.93
CA ILE A 179 28.62 -10.50 -6.75
C ILE A 179 28.15 -9.11 -6.36
N THR A 180 29.07 -8.20 -6.12
CA THR A 180 28.76 -6.79 -5.86
C THR A 180 28.94 -5.99 -7.14
N LEU A 181 27.87 -5.40 -7.64
CA LEU A 181 27.99 -4.44 -8.75
C LEU A 181 28.56 -3.13 -8.21
N THR A 182 29.37 -2.48 -9.04
CA THR A 182 29.79 -1.09 -8.84
C THR A 182 29.48 -0.34 -10.13
N ASP A 183 28.64 0.68 -10.03
CA ASP A 183 28.14 1.45 -11.19
C ASP A 183 27.51 0.54 -12.27
N GLY A 184 26.79 -0.50 -11.82
CA GLY A 184 26.09 -1.46 -12.66
C GLY A 184 26.99 -2.51 -13.30
N ARG A 185 28.24 -2.66 -12.84
CA ARG A 185 29.21 -3.59 -13.43
C ARG A 185 29.95 -4.42 -12.38
N TYR A 186 30.20 -5.68 -12.71
CA TYR A 186 31.14 -6.58 -12.01
C TYR A 186 32.09 -7.25 -13.00
N GLU A 187 33.34 -7.45 -12.60
CA GLU A 187 34.38 -8.08 -13.42
C GLU A 187 35.41 -8.81 -12.54
N ASP A 188 35.67 -10.08 -12.82
CA ASP A 188 36.65 -10.91 -12.11
C ASP A 188 37.59 -11.67 -13.07
N GLY A 189 37.84 -11.07 -14.25
CA GLY A 189 38.77 -11.59 -15.25
C GLY A 189 38.30 -12.82 -16.05
N LEU A 190 37.31 -13.57 -15.56
CA LEU A 190 36.68 -14.70 -16.26
C LEU A 190 35.42 -14.27 -17.05
N TYR A 191 34.64 -13.38 -16.47
CA TYR A 191 33.40 -12.86 -17.05
C TYR A 191 33.13 -11.45 -16.55
N THR A 192 32.30 -10.73 -17.31
CA THR A 192 31.73 -9.45 -16.91
C THR A 192 30.23 -9.60 -16.75
N VAL A 193 29.68 -8.96 -15.72
CA VAL A 193 28.24 -8.85 -15.48
C VAL A 193 27.85 -7.38 -15.55
N GLU A 194 26.86 -7.07 -16.38
CA GLU A 194 26.35 -5.71 -16.58
C GLU A 194 24.86 -5.63 -16.27
N TYR A 195 24.46 -4.58 -15.57
CA TYR A 195 23.07 -4.24 -15.29
C TYR A 195 22.31 -3.82 -16.58
N VAL A 196 21.05 -4.21 -16.70
CA VAL A 196 20.18 -3.82 -17.82
C VAL A 196 19.16 -2.77 -17.38
N ASP A 197 19.32 -1.56 -17.91
CA ASP A 197 18.37 -0.45 -17.73
C ASP A 197 16.96 -0.75 -18.22
N GLY A 198 15.96 -0.29 -17.47
CA GLY A 198 14.57 -0.20 -17.91
C GLY A 198 13.85 -1.55 -17.95
N ALA A 199 14.43 -2.57 -17.32
CA ALA A 199 13.86 -3.91 -17.19
C ALA A 199 13.64 -4.31 -15.72
N GLU A 200 13.61 -3.34 -14.81
CA GLU A 200 13.40 -3.54 -13.39
C GLU A 200 11.92 -3.82 -13.08
N LEU A 201 11.68 -4.81 -12.22
CA LEU A 201 10.39 -4.99 -11.58
C LEU A 201 10.55 -4.68 -10.10
N ASN A 202 9.92 -3.61 -9.64
CA ASN A 202 9.84 -3.26 -8.23
C ASN A 202 8.50 -3.77 -7.67
N VAL A 203 8.56 -4.72 -6.76
CA VAL A 203 7.40 -5.31 -6.08
C VAL A 203 7.89 -5.91 -4.77
N ASP A 204 7.03 -5.91 -3.76
CA ASP A 204 7.26 -6.67 -2.52
C ASP A 204 7.25 -8.18 -2.84
N LEU A 205 8.43 -8.79 -2.98
CA LEU A 205 8.57 -10.18 -3.40
C LEU A 205 8.50 -11.14 -2.21
N ASP A 206 8.82 -10.69 -1.00
CA ASP A 206 8.85 -11.51 0.21
C ASP A 206 7.69 -11.26 1.19
N GLY A 207 6.84 -10.27 0.91
CA GLY A 207 5.61 -9.96 1.63
C GLY A 207 5.84 -9.17 2.92
N ASP A 208 6.98 -8.48 3.06
CA ASP A 208 7.35 -7.72 4.25
C ASP A 208 6.85 -6.26 4.23
N GLY A 209 6.19 -5.84 3.15
CA GLY A 209 5.71 -4.47 2.94
C GLY A 209 6.79 -3.49 2.43
N VAL A 210 8.02 -3.96 2.20
CA VAL A 210 9.12 -3.25 1.54
C VAL A 210 9.20 -3.72 0.10
N HIS A 211 9.42 -2.79 -0.83
CA HIS A 211 9.59 -3.19 -2.23
C HIS A 211 10.97 -3.79 -2.45
N ASP A 212 10.99 -4.99 -3.01
CA ASP A 212 12.19 -5.60 -3.58
C ASP A 212 12.34 -5.20 -5.05
N ALA A 213 13.50 -5.55 -5.63
CA ALA A 213 13.69 -5.46 -7.07
C ALA A 213 14.12 -6.79 -7.68
N ALA A 214 13.43 -7.20 -8.75
CA ALA A 214 13.97 -8.14 -9.72
C ALA A 214 14.59 -7.36 -10.89
N VAL A 215 15.82 -7.71 -11.25
CA VAL A 215 16.59 -7.05 -12.31
C VAL A 215 17.10 -8.07 -13.31
N PHE A 216 17.37 -7.61 -14.54
CA PHE A 216 18.07 -8.39 -15.54
C PHE A 216 19.55 -7.99 -15.57
N LEU A 217 20.43 -8.99 -15.58
CA LEU A 217 21.86 -8.81 -15.75
C LEU A 217 22.33 -9.55 -17.01
N VAL A 218 23.30 -8.98 -17.73
CA VAL A 218 23.94 -9.62 -18.88
C VAL A 218 25.34 -10.07 -18.49
N GLU A 219 25.57 -11.38 -18.57
CA GLU A 219 26.90 -11.97 -18.43
C GLU A 219 27.56 -12.11 -19.80
N ARG A 220 28.84 -11.74 -19.88
CA ARG A 220 29.72 -12.03 -21.01
C ARG A 220 30.97 -12.76 -20.51
N GLY A 221 31.13 -14.02 -20.93
CA GLY A 221 32.30 -14.82 -20.60
C GLY A 221 33.42 -14.72 -21.65
N GLY A 222 34.66 -14.58 -21.18
CA GLY A 222 35.87 -14.75 -21.98
C GLY A 222 36.30 -16.22 -21.95
N GLY A 223 35.87 -17.01 -22.94
CA GLY A 223 36.25 -18.42 -23.01
C GLY A 223 37.76 -18.62 -23.23
N THR A 224 38.38 -19.43 -22.37
CA THR A 224 39.64 -20.14 -22.70
C THR A 224 39.38 -21.28 -23.68
#